data_AF-A0A2N2H4V2-F1
#
_entry.id   AF-A0A2N2H4V2-F1
#
_cell.length_a   1.000
_cell.length_b   1.000
_cell.length_c   1.000
_cell.angle_alpha   90.00
_cell.angle_beta   90.00
_cell.angle_gamma   90.00
#
_symmetry.space_group_name_H-M   'P 1'
#
loop_
_entity.id
_entity.type
_entity.pdbx_description
1 polymer ?
#
loop_
_entity_poly.entity_id
_entity_poly.type
_entity_poly.pdbx_seq_one_letter_code
_entity_poly.pdbx_strand_id
1 'polypeptide(L)'
;MRTAWLLILVMAAQLGCDDKSTNTNNNVNNVNNLNNVNNVNNQDGGPDADALNNVNNLNDGGPDADVTDGSIDADADGGTVDPTPIAFTALTANVGHGDAEFPNYPLRLWSQSYEDYMGAVIQAMAPDVVVLQEVLSGKTCEAFTEIDPNKTCYEWDTRLRPAVRLIGPGYSIVCDQREQVECIGVKVSFGTIDGVEPGAYVELGANTPALPMAGCNWAAGQCNNETCDDESTVSDVLVHTAAGDLRLVHMHPTAQVSAFVAADPCRADQIRQVFQDGIVPGDVSMVRPGEQAMILGDWNVGLEVYNIRTLMQSSEADDVWHQYIGCPGCAFTDMDPRDGGGQRYSTTSANAWVGIVAIDHVVTTNEITGSCVVHDEGGMPATERLDVGYLYLDQLGDSRIDHYAISCEMTIYPQNP
;
A
#
# COMPACT_ATOMS: atom_id res chain seq x y z
N MET A 1 -29.78 -46.09 -2.71
CA MET A 1 -30.65 -44.91 -2.55
C MET A 1 -30.64 -44.51 -1.09
N ARG A 2 -29.77 -43.56 -0.71
CA ARG A 2 -29.74 -42.95 0.62
C ARG A 2 -29.84 -41.45 0.39
N THR A 3 -30.97 -40.89 0.78
CA THR A 3 -31.29 -39.46 0.74
C THR A 3 -30.60 -38.77 1.91
N ALA A 4 -29.70 -37.84 1.60
CA ALA A 4 -29.10 -36.92 2.55
C ALA A 4 -30.07 -35.75 2.78
N TRP A 5 -30.37 -35.47 4.04
CA TRP A 5 -31.08 -34.28 4.47
C TRP A 5 -30.07 -33.13 4.61
N LEU A 6 -30.24 -32.10 3.80
CA LEU A 6 -29.56 -30.82 3.93
C LEU A 6 -30.43 -29.94 4.85
N LEU A 7 -29.94 -29.60 6.04
CA LEU A 7 -30.60 -28.69 6.95
C LEU A 7 -30.05 -27.28 6.69
N ILE A 8 -30.86 -26.41 6.08
CA ILE A 8 -30.58 -24.98 5.96
C ILE A 8 -31.16 -24.31 7.22
N LEU A 9 -30.29 -23.74 8.05
CA LEU A 9 -30.68 -22.97 9.23
C LEU A 9 -30.74 -21.49 8.83
N VAL A 10 -31.95 -21.01 8.57
CA VAL A 10 -32.25 -19.58 8.44
C VAL A 10 -32.43 -19.02 9.84
N MET A 11 -31.46 -18.25 10.34
CA MET A 11 -31.66 -17.41 11.52
C MET A 11 -32.26 -16.08 11.08
N ALA A 12 -33.57 -15.96 11.28
CA ALA A 12 -34.27 -14.67 11.29
C ALA A 12 -34.15 -14.09 12.71
N ALA A 13 -33.47 -12.95 12.85
CA ALA A 13 -33.56 -12.10 14.03
C ALA A 13 -34.17 -10.76 13.60
N GLN A 14 -35.41 -10.53 14.03
CA GLN A 14 -36.12 -9.27 13.88
C GLN A 14 -36.34 -8.65 15.27
N LEU A 15 -35.99 -7.36 15.35
CA LEU A 15 -36.60 -6.28 16.13
C LEU A 15 -36.33 -6.21 17.65
N GLY A 16 -35.66 -5.12 18.00
CA GLY A 16 -35.75 -4.45 19.30
C GLY A 16 -35.26 -3.01 19.16
N CYS A 17 -36.16 -2.10 18.78
CA CYS A 17 -35.95 -0.66 18.88
C CYS A 17 -35.82 -0.27 20.35
N ASP A 18 -34.89 0.62 20.69
CA ASP A 18 -35.19 1.65 21.68
C ASP A 18 -34.40 2.93 21.38
N ASP A 19 -35.21 3.96 21.17
CA ASP A 19 -34.89 5.28 20.66
C ASP A 19 -34.83 6.23 21.87
N LYS A 20 -33.65 6.78 22.18
CA LYS A 20 -33.55 7.96 23.06
C LYS A 20 -32.51 8.94 22.53
N SER A 21 -33.02 9.83 21.69
CA SER A 21 -32.42 11.13 21.39
C SER A 21 -32.16 11.95 22.65
N THR A 22 -31.00 12.57 22.75
CA THR A 22 -30.86 13.91 23.34
C THR A 22 -29.95 14.75 22.45
N ASN A 23 -30.59 15.67 21.74
CA ASN A 23 -29.98 16.78 21.02
C ASN A 23 -29.18 17.68 21.98
N THR A 24 -27.94 17.99 21.61
CA THR A 24 -27.35 19.28 21.98
C THR A 24 -26.62 19.87 20.77
N ASN A 25 -27.25 20.90 20.21
CA ASN A 25 -26.69 21.82 19.24
C ASN A 25 -25.33 22.37 19.71
N ASN A 26 -24.35 22.39 18.82
CA ASN A 26 -23.46 23.54 18.71
C ASN A 26 -23.11 23.79 17.24
N ASN A 27 -23.84 24.75 16.69
CA ASN A 27 -23.67 25.32 15.38
C ASN A 27 -22.70 26.51 15.53
N VAL A 28 -21.48 26.41 15.01
CA VAL A 28 -20.61 27.58 14.80
C VAL A 28 -20.13 27.56 13.35
N ASN A 29 -20.72 28.47 12.60
CA ASN A 29 -20.30 28.91 11.27
C ASN A 29 -18.80 29.19 11.22
N ASN A 30 -18.11 28.72 10.18
CA ASN A 30 -17.21 29.62 9.46
C ASN A 30 -17.03 29.21 8.00
N VAL A 31 -17.49 30.09 7.10
CA VAL A 31 -17.26 30.05 5.66
C VAL A 31 -16.52 31.34 5.29
N ASN A 32 -15.56 31.22 4.35
CA ASN A 32 -14.69 32.25 3.73
C ASN A 32 -13.42 32.56 4.56
N ASN A 33 -12.22 32.73 3.98
CA ASN A 33 -11.90 33.27 2.67
C ASN A 33 -10.44 33.00 2.25
N LEU A 34 -10.24 32.95 0.93
CA LEU A 34 -9.05 33.08 0.07
C LEU A 34 -7.73 33.66 0.62
N ASN A 35 -6.65 33.15 -0.03
CA ASN A 35 -5.38 33.80 -0.43
C ASN A 35 -4.48 34.42 0.65
N ASN A 36 -3.30 33.83 0.84
CA ASN A 36 -2.07 34.64 0.76
C ASN A 36 -0.81 33.81 0.46
N VAL A 37 -0.25 34.07 -0.72
CA VAL A 37 1.15 33.87 -1.06
C VAL A 37 1.97 34.93 -0.29
N ASN A 38 2.99 34.52 0.46
CA ASN A 38 4.31 35.18 0.47
C ASN A 38 5.31 34.56 1.45
N ASN A 39 6.41 34.09 0.88
CA ASN A 39 7.76 34.61 1.14
C ASN A 39 8.30 34.47 2.58
N VAL A 40 9.00 33.37 2.85
CA VAL A 40 9.92 33.31 4.00
C VAL A 40 11.32 33.61 3.50
N ASN A 41 11.71 34.87 3.70
CA ASN A 41 13.09 35.30 3.61
C ASN A 41 13.91 34.70 4.73
N ASN A 42 15.06 34.19 4.32
CA ASN A 42 16.21 33.79 5.09
C ASN A 42 16.69 34.93 6.02
N GLN A 43 16.80 34.68 7.33
CA GLN A 43 17.64 35.47 8.24
C GLN A 43 18.37 34.56 9.24
N ASP A 44 19.64 34.34 8.92
CA ASP A 44 20.71 33.92 9.82
C ASP A 44 20.83 34.85 11.04
N GLY A 45 21.12 34.27 12.21
CA GLY A 45 21.45 35.05 13.40
C GLY A 45 21.68 34.24 14.67
N GLY A 46 22.63 33.31 14.68
CA GLY A 46 23.06 32.66 15.93
C GLY A 46 24.31 31.78 15.77
N PRO A 47 25.39 32.00 16.56
CA PRO A 47 26.62 31.24 16.45
C PRO A 47 26.61 30.04 17.41
N ASP A 48 26.83 28.85 16.88
CA ASP A 48 27.41 27.63 17.49
C ASP A 48 27.24 26.54 16.40
N ALA A 49 28.22 26.20 15.55
CA ALA A 49 29.47 25.48 15.84
C ALA A 49 29.22 24.33 16.84
N ASP A 50 29.36 23.04 16.56
CA ASP A 50 29.96 22.25 15.49
C ASP A 50 29.40 20.82 15.66
N ALA A 51 29.09 20.08 14.58
CA ALA A 51 29.44 18.67 14.40
C ALA A 51 28.68 18.01 13.23
N LEU A 52 29.43 17.23 12.45
CA LEU A 52 29.01 16.24 11.45
C LEU A 52 28.64 16.75 10.05
N ASN A 53 29.66 17.25 9.35
CA ASN A 53 29.79 16.98 7.91
C ASN A 53 31.27 16.96 7.53
N ASN A 54 31.88 15.77 7.40
CA ASN A 54 33.14 15.64 6.68
C ASN A 54 33.45 14.19 6.26
N VAL A 55 32.93 13.75 5.12
CA VAL A 55 33.65 12.85 4.21
C VAL A 55 33.26 13.22 2.78
N ASN A 56 34.07 14.06 2.13
CA ASN A 56 34.35 14.00 0.68
C ASN A 56 35.37 15.09 0.32
N ASN A 57 36.65 14.72 0.34
CA ASN A 57 37.66 15.40 -0.47
C ASN A 57 38.93 14.54 -0.58
N LEU A 58 39.09 13.84 -1.70
CA LEU A 58 40.39 13.39 -2.17
C LEU A 58 40.55 13.81 -3.63
N ASN A 59 41.26 14.94 -3.78
CA ASN A 59 42.25 15.26 -4.80
C ASN A 59 41.93 14.95 -6.28
N ASP A 60 41.40 15.96 -6.95
CA ASP A 60 41.86 16.39 -8.27
C ASP A 60 43.31 16.93 -8.16
N GLY A 61 44.19 16.45 -9.02
CA GLY A 61 45.52 17.01 -9.22
C GLY A 61 46.26 16.37 -10.39
N GLY A 62 45.95 16.81 -11.61
CA GLY A 62 46.76 16.52 -12.80
C GLY A 62 46.47 17.47 -13.98
N PRO A 63 47.45 18.30 -14.44
CA PRO A 63 47.26 19.22 -15.56
C PRO A 63 47.86 18.69 -16.87
N ASP A 64 47.10 18.85 -17.96
CA ASP A 64 47.48 19.20 -19.35
C ASP A 64 46.45 18.56 -20.32
N ALA A 65 45.61 19.37 -20.97
CA ALA A 65 45.87 20.04 -22.24
C ALA A 65 45.53 19.15 -23.46
N ASP A 66 44.29 19.28 -23.93
CA ASP A 66 43.98 19.45 -25.37
C ASP A 66 42.59 20.09 -25.46
N VAL A 67 42.50 21.37 -25.82
CA VAL A 67 42.26 21.82 -27.20
C VAL A 67 40.85 21.48 -27.67
N THR A 68 39.99 22.49 -27.54
CA THR A 68 38.90 22.85 -28.46
C THR A 68 38.66 21.90 -29.64
N ASP A 69 37.62 21.08 -29.55
CA ASP A 69 36.78 20.78 -30.71
C ASP A 69 35.39 21.40 -30.47
N GLY A 70 35.04 22.31 -31.37
CA GLY A 70 33.73 22.93 -31.50
C GLY A 70 32.94 22.23 -32.61
N SER A 71 32.81 20.91 -32.54
CA SER A 71 31.85 20.12 -33.30
C SER A 71 30.76 19.68 -32.30
N ILE A 72 29.54 20.19 -32.40
CA ILE A 72 28.39 19.42 -32.90
C ILE A 72 28.47 17.93 -32.53
N ASP A 73 28.50 17.64 -31.23
CA ASP A 73 28.01 16.41 -30.61
C ASP A 73 26.70 16.83 -29.90
N ALA A 74 25.47 16.49 -30.30
CA ALA A 74 24.93 15.58 -31.30
C ALA A 74 25.34 14.10 -31.18
N ASP A 75 25.82 13.74 -30.00
CA ASP A 75 25.56 12.52 -29.25
C ASP A 75 24.06 12.40 -28.91
N ALA A 76 23.28 12.44 -29.99
CA ALA A 76 22.02 11.73 -30.18
C ALA A 76 22.32 10.32 -30.71
N ASP A 77 23.45 9.74 -30.32
CA ASP A 77 23.79 8.35 -30.50
C ASP A 77 22.99 7.54 -29.48
N GLY A 78 21.71 7.36 -29.81
CA GLY A 78 20.72 6.57 -29.08
C GLY A 78 21.37 5.44 -28.30
N GLY A 79 21.69 5.74 -27.03
CA GLY A 79 22.39 4.84 -26.14
C GLY A 79 21.58 3.56 -26.13
N THR A 80 22.20 2.47 -26.57
CA THR A 80 21.55 1.17 -26.60
C THR A 80 21.15 0.85 -25.17
N VAL A 81 19.85 0.91 -24.88
CA VAL A 81 19.28 0.43 -23.62
C VAL A 81 19.81 -1.00 -23.44
N ASP A 82 20.48 -1.28 -22.33
CA ASP A 82 20.95 -2.62 -22.04
C ASP A 82 19.72 -3.54 -22.04
N PRO A 83 19.59 -4.49 -22.98
CA PRO A 83 18.41 -5.32 -23.10
C PRO A 83 18.36 -6.41 -22.02
N THR A 84 19.30 -6.40 -21.07
CA THR A 84 19.40 -7.42 -20.02
C THR A 84 18.21 -7.31 -19.06
N PRO A 85 17.42 -8.39 -18.91
CA PRO A 85 16.35 -8.44 -17.90
C PRO A 85 16.91 -8.28 -16.49
N ILE A 86 16.21 -7.55 -15.64
CA ILE A 86 16.62 -7.29 -14.26
C ILE A 86 15.73 -8.07 -13.31
N ALA A 87 16.35 -8.95 -12.51
CA ALA A 87 15.67 -9.63 -11.43
C ALA A 87 15.49 -8.69 -10.24
N PHE A 88 14.34 -8.76 -9.58
CA PHE A 88 14.07 -8.02 -8.36
C PHE A 88 13.07 -8.78 -7.48
N THR A 89 12.95 -8.35 -6.24
CA THR A 89 12.03 -8.91 -5.25
C THR A 89 11.04 -7.86 -4.78
N ALA A 90 9.81 -8.27 -4.52
CA ALA A 90 8.77 -7.37 -4.02
C ALA A 90 8.08 -7.99 -2.79
N LEU A 91 7.59 -7.12 -1.91
CA LEU A 91 6.77 -7.50 -0.76
C LEU A 91 5.57 -6.55 -0.69
N THR A 92 4.36 -7.09 -0.55
CA THR A 92 3.21 -6.35 -0.06
C THR A 92 2.72 -6.95 1.25
N ALA A 93 2.43 -6.11 2.23
CA ALA A 93 1.98 -6.55 3.55
C ALA A 93 1.09 -5.51 4.22
N ASN A 94 -0.14 -5.89 4.56
CA ASN A 94 -0.92 -5.15 5.53
C ASN A 94 -0.36 -5.46 6.92
N VAL A 95 0.26 -4.45 7.52
CA VAL A 95 0.94 -4.56 8.83
C VAL A 95 0.07 -4.02 9.96
N GLY A 96 -1.07 -3.44 9.62
CA GLY A 96 -2.09 -3.03 10.55
C GLY A 96 -3.24 -4.03 10.63
N HIS A 97 -4.26 -3.59 11.34
CA HIS A 97 -5.61 -4.13 11.38
C HIS A 97 -6.40 -3.22 12.32
N GLY A 98 -7.69 -3.03 12.08
CA GLY A 98 -8.57 -2.34 13.03
C GLY A 98 -8.43 -2.86 14.46
N ASP A 99 -8.19 -1.94 15.41
CA ASP A 99 -8.14 -2.23 16.85
C ASP A 99 -9.17 -1.41 17.62
N ALA A 100 -10.10 -2.10 18.28
CA ALA A 100 -11.08 -1.49 19.17
C ALA A 100 -10.65 -1.54 20.65
N GLU A 101 -9.61 -2.27 21.00
CA GLU A 101 -9.12 -2.45 22.38
C GLU A 101 -8.36 -1.22 22.88
N PHE A 102 -7.65 -0.53 22.00
CA PHE A 102 -6.86 0.67 22.32
C PHE A 102 -7.44 1.91 21.63
N PRO A 103 -8.26 2.72 22.33
CA PRO A 103 -9.03 3.82 21.70
C PRO A 103 -8.20 4.89 20.96
N ASN A 104 -6.91 5.01 21.29
CA ASN A 104 -6.00 5.95 20.64
C ASN A 104 -5.23 5.34 19.46
N TYR A 105 -5.32 4.02 19.27
CA TYR A 105 -4.67 3.29 18.20
C TYR A 105 -5.75 2.62 17.34
N PRO A 106 -6.18 3.27 16.26
CA PRO A 106 -7.15 2.67 15.35
C PRO A 106 -6.60 1.39 14.68
N LEU A 107 -5.28 1.22 14.66
CA LEU A 107 -4.55 0.12 14.01
C LEU A 107 -3.74 -0.71 15.03
N ARG A 108 -3.64 -2.03 14.82
CA ARG A 108 -2.99 -3.01 15.73
C ARG A 108 -1.48 -2.89 15.86
N LEU A 109 -0.84 -2.06 15.05
CA LEU A 109 0.57 -1.71 15.20
C LEU A 109 0.81 -0.77 16.40
N TRP A 110 0.09 -0.96 17.52
CA TRP A 110 0.26 -0.18 18.75
C TRP A 110 1.41 -0.67 19.61
N SER A 111 1.86 -1.92 19.45
CA SER A 111 2.91 -2.53 20.26
C SER A 111 4.28 -2.31 19.62
N GLN A 112 5.16 -1.60 20.31
CA GLN A 112 6.51 -1.35 19.82
C GLN A 112 7.29 -2.65 19.63
N SER A 113 7.17 -3.63 20.54
CA SER A 113 7.90 -4.89 20.38
C SER A 113 7.41 -5.72 19.20
N TYR A 114 6.14 -5.57 18.82
CA TYR A 114 5.60 -6.21 17.63
C TYR A 114 6.07 -5.50 16.35
N GLU A 115 6.02 -4.17 16.34
CA GLU A 115 6.59 -3.35 15.26
C GLU A 115 8.06 -3.68 15.03
N ASP A 116 8.87 -3.70 16.09
CA ASP A 116 10.30 -4.01 16.02
C ASP A 116 10.53 -5.43 15.46
N TYR A 117 9.69 -6.40 15.85
CA TYR A 117 9.75 -7.76 15.34
C TYR A 117 9.43 -7.82 13.84
N MET A 118 8.30 -7.23 13.42
CA MET A 118 7.88 -7.18 12.02
C MET A 118 8.91 -6.45 11.16
N GLY A 119 9.43 -5.32 11.64
CA GLY A 119 10.49 -4.58 10.97
C GLY A 119 11.75 -5.41 10.81
N ALA A 120 12.17 -6.16 11.83
CA ALA A 120 13.32 -7.04 11.72
C ALA A 120 13.13 -8.16 10.68
N VAL A 121 11.92 -8.72 10.57
CA VAL A 121 11.59 -9.74 9.55
C VAL A 121 11.62 -9.13 8.14
N ILE A 122 10.93 -8.01 7.92
CA ILE A 122 10.90 -7.32 6.62
C ILE A 122 12.32 -6.90 6.19
N GLN A 123 13.10 -6.33 7.09
CA GLN A 123 14.49 -5.93 6.82
C GLN A 123 15.41 -7.12 6.54
N ALA A 124 15.17 -8.28 7.16
CA ALA A 124 15.92 -9.49 6.88
C ALA A 124 15.60 -10.07 5.50
N MET A 125 14.35 -9.96 5.04
CA MET A 125 13.96 -10.31 3.67
C MET A 125 14.63 -9.38 2.65
N ALA A 126 14.82 -8.11 3.01
CA ALA A 126 15.46 -7.06 2.21
C ALA A 126 14.94 -6.95 0.74
N PRO A 127 13.61 -6.95 0.49
CA PRO A 127 13.06 -6.94 -0.86
C PRO A 127 13.40 -5.65 -1.60
N ASP A 128 13.47 -5.65 -2.92
CA ASP A 128 13.81 -4.45 -3.70
C ASP A 128 12.69 -3.40 -3.70
N VAL A 129 11.44 -3.86 -3.62
CA VAL A 129 10.23 -3.06 -3.46
C VAL A 129 9.44 -3.54 -2.24
N VAL A 130 8.98 -2.61 -1.41
CA VAL A 130 8.09 -2.89 -0.26
C VAL A 130 6.87 -2.02 -0.38
N VAL A 131 5.69 -2.60 -0.19
CA VAL A 131 4.42 -1.88 -0.16
C VAL A 131 3.69 -2.28 1.12
N LEU A 132 3.43 -1.31 1.99
CA LEU A 132 2.82 -1.56 3.29
C LEU A 132 1.45 -0.89 3.38
N GLN A 133 0.49 -1.65 3.91
CA GLN A 133 -0.83 -1.13 4.28
C GLN A 133 -1.00 -0.95 5.77
N GLU A 134 -1.86 0.00 6.15
CA GLU A 134 -2.24 0.29 7.54
C GLU A 134 -1.03 0.47 8.48
N VAL A 135 0.00 1.15 7.98
CA VAL A 135 1.10 1.60 8.83
C VAL A 135 0.55 2.66 9.79
N LEU A 136 0.93 2.59 11.06
CA LEU A 136 0.56 3.63 12.02
C LEU A 136 1.15 4.99 11.59
N SER A 137 0.29 5.93 11.21
CA SER A 137 0.74 7.21 10.66
C SER A 137 1.23 8.19 11.73
N GLY A 138 2.04 9.17 11.31
CA GLY A 138 2.45 10.29 12.15
C GLY A 138 1.24 11.07 12.69
N LYS A 139 0.23 11.30 11.84
CA LYS A 139 -1.04 11.94 12.20
C LYS A 139 -1.76 11.26 13.36
N THR A 140 -1.76 9.93 13.38
CA THR A 140 -2.37 9.15 14.47
C THR A 140 -1.65 9.42 15.78
N CYS A 141 -0.31 9.37 15.78
CA CYS A 141 0.49 9.64 16.96
C CYS A 141 0.45 11.11 17.40
N GLU A 142 0.22 12.06 16.49
CA GLU A 142 0.05 13.49 16.77
C GLU A 142 -1.24 13.80 17.56
N ALA A 143 -2.26 12.95 17.44
CA ALA A 143 -3.57 13.19 18.03
C ALA A 143 -3.60 13.06 19.57
N PHE A 144 -2.58 12.45 20.18
CA PHE A 144 -2.51 12.24 21.63
C PHE A 144 -1.06 12.15 22.13
N THR A 145 -0.87 12.21 23.45
CA THR A 145 0.44 11.96 24.08
C THR A 145 0.46 10.54 24.62
N GLU A 146 1.25 9.67 24.01
CA GLU A 146 1.52 8.34 24.53
C GLU A 146 2.54 8.41 25.68
N ILE A 147 2.25 7.71 26.78
CA ILE A 147 3.09 7.68 27.99
C ILE A 147 3.68 6.30 28.27
N ASP A 148 3.15 5.24 27.64
CA ASP A 148 3.66 3.88 27.79
C ASP A 148 4.82 3.64 26.82
N PRO A 149 6.06 3.44 27.31
CA PRO A 149 7.23 3.24 26.46
C PRO A 149 7.22 1.94 25.65
N ASN A 150 6.24 1.06 25.86
CA ASN A 150 6.06 -0.14 25.05
C ASN A 150 5.14 0.07 23.85
N LYS A 151 4.63 1.29 23.63
CA LYS A 151 3.71 1.60 22.55
C LYS A 151 4.39 2.35 21.41
N THR A 152 3.93 2.09 20.19
CA THR A 152 4.51 2.60 18.94
C THR A 152 4.58 4.13 18.86
N CYS A 153 3.59 4.85 19.41
CA CYS A 153 3.56 6.31 19.40
C CYS A 153 4.34 6.97 20.56
N TYR A 154 4.94 6.19 21.46
CA TYR A 154 5.76 6.76 22.53
C TYR A 154 6.98 7.49 21.95
N GLU A 155 7.12 8.77 22.29
CA GLU A 155 8.18 9.68 21.79
C GLU A 155 8.24 9.74 20.24
N TRP A 156 7.08 9.65 19.58
CA TRP A 156 7.01 9.58 18.11
C TRP A 156 7.70 10.75 17.40
N ASP A 157 7.75 11.93 18.00
CA ASP A 157 8.31 13.16 17.45
C ASP A 157 9.85 13.17 17.41
N THR A 158 10.49 12.31 18.20
CA THR A 158 11.95 12.16 18.24
C THR A 158 12.45 10.85 17.62
N ARG A 159 11.52 9.94 17.29
CA ARG A 159 11.81 8.65 16.66
C ARG A 159 11.62 8.74 15.15
N LEU A 160 12.27 7.81 14.43
CA LEU A 160 11.96 7.58 13.01
C LEU A 160 10.48 7.22 12.85
N ARG A 161 9.84 7.64 11.76
CA ARG A 161 8.43 7.27 11.49
C ARG A 161 8.26 5.75 11.39
N PRO A 162 7.09 5.19 11.76
CA PRO A 162 6.87 3.72 11.77
C PRO A 162 7.20 3.03 10.43
N ALA A 163 6.82 3.62 9.29
CA ALA A 163 7.19 3.09 7.97
C ALA A 163 8.71 2.91 7.79
N VAL A 164 9.50 3.88 8.26
CA VAL A 164 10.98 3.82 8.21
C VAL A 164 11.53 2.77 9.16
N ARG A 165 10.90 2.57 10.33
CA ARG A 165 11.31 1.54 11.30
C ARG A 165 10.97 0.12 10.83
N LEU A 166 9.89 -0.04 10.07
CA LEU A 166 9.51 -1.31 9.46
C LEU A 166 10.42 -1.66 8.27
N ILE A 167 10.54 -0.75 7.30
CA ILE A 167 11.25 -1.00 6.03
C ILE A 167 12.77 -0.91 6.19
N GLY A 168 13.25 0.02 7.00
CA GLY A 168 14.67 0.25 7.27
C GLY A 168 15.33 1.34 6.40
N PRO A 169 16.55 1.77 6.75
CA PRO A 169 17.22 2.95 6.18
C PRO A 169 17.82 2.74 4.77
N GLY A 170 17.74 1.53 4.21
CA GLY A 170 18.24 1.22 2.86
C GLY A 170 17.29 1.58 1.72
N TYR A 171 16.23 2.35 2.01
CA TYR A 171 15.10 2.58 1.11
C TYR A 171 14.78 4.06 1.02
N SER A 172 14.41 4.53 -0.17
CA SER A 172 13.57 5.72 -0.32
C SER A 172 12.13 5.30 -0.04
N ILE A 173 11.42 6.02 0.83
CA ILE A 173 10.08 5.68 1.27
C ILE A 173 9.16 6.86 1.05
N VAL A 174 8.03 6.63 0.40
CA VAL A 174 6.93 7.60 0.31
C VAL A 174 5.68 7.02 0.93
N CYS A 175 4.79 7.87 1.43
CA CYS A 175 3.46 7.46 1.83
C CYS A 175 2.39 8.27 1.08
N ASP A 176 1.14 7.81 1.18
CA ASP A 176 0.01 8.48 0.58
C ASP A 176 -0.21 9.89 1.13
N GLN A 177 -0.84 10.74 0.32
CA GLN A 177 -1.04 12.14 0.68
C GLN A 177 -2.18 12.36 1.67
N ARG A 178 -2.95 11.32 1.99
CA ARG A 178 -4.21 11.46 2.69
C ARG A 178 -4.07 11.12 4.16
N GLU A 179 -3.94 9.86 4.54
CA GLU A 179 -3.81 9.45 5.94
C GLU A 179 -2.41 8.96 6.30
N GLN A 180 -1.53 8.81 5.29
CA GLN A 180 -0.12 8.42 5.45
C GLN A 180 0.03 7.03 6.09
N VAL A 181 -0.96 6.18 5.89
CA VAL A 181 -1.01 4.80 6.39
C VAL A 181 -0.57 3.82 5.32
N GLU A 182 -0.50 4.26 4.07
CA GLU A 182 -0.13 3.48 2.91
C GLU A 182 1.24 3.92 2.39
N CYS A 183 2.23 3.04 2.40
CA CYS A 183 3.61 3.42 2.08
C CYS A 183 4.29 2.51 1.05
N ILE A 184 5.06 3.13 0.15
CA ILE A 184 5.90 2.45 -0.85
C ILE A 184 7.36 2.72 -0.53
N GLY A 185 8.13 1.66 -0.30
CA GLY A 185 9.58 1.68 -0.15
C GLY A 185 10.28 1.10 -1.37
N VAL A 186 11.29 1.80 -1.87
CA VAL A 186 12.16 1.34 -2.95
C VAL A 186 13.60 1.30 -2.46
N LYS A 187 14.23 0.13 -2.56
CA LYS A 187 15.61 -0.07 -2.13
C LYS A 187 16.52 0.81 -2.98
N VAL A 188 17.40 1.59 -2.34
CA VAL A 188 18.24 2.57 -3.04
C VAL A 188 19.17 1.96 -4.09
N SER A 189 19.52 0.68 -3.93
CA SER A 189 20.33 -0.07 -4.90
C SER A 189 19.55 -0.58 -6.11
N PHE A 190 18.21 -0.59 -6.04
CA PHE A 190 17.34 -1.07 -7.11
C PHE A 190 16.91 0.07 -8.04
N GLY A 191 16.55 1.23 -7.48
CA GLY A 191 16.14 2.40 -8.26
C GLY A 191 15.93 3.64 -7.40
N THR A 192 15.49 4.71 -8.06
CA THR A 192 15.17 6.00 -7.43
C THR A 192 13.73 6.38 -7.71
N ILE A 193 12.99 6.84 -6.69
CA ILE A 193 11.65 7.37 -6.86
C ILE A 193 11.75 8.79 -7.44
N ASP A 194 10.97 9.08 -8.48
CA ASP A 194 10.95 10.40 -9.11
C ASP A 194 10.67 11.51 -8.07
N GLY A 195 11.48 12.56 -8.08
CA GLY A 195 11.39 13.67 -7.13
C GLY A 195 11.80 13.38 -5.68
N VAL A 196 12.34 12.19 -5.37
CA VAL A 196 12.73 11.80 -4.01
C VAL A 196 14.22 11.47 -3.94
N GLU A 197 14.93 12.11 -3.01
CA GLU A 197 16.35 11.83 -2.76
C GLU A 197 16.56 10.36 -2.33
N PRO A 198 17.63 9.67 -2.79
CA PRO A 198 17.92 8.30 -2.38
C PRO A 198 18.05 8.15 -0.86
N GLY A 199 17.29 7.23 -0.28
CA GLY A 199 17.26 6.96 1.17
C GLY A 199 16.39 7.94 1.98
N ALA A 200 15.72 8.89 1.33
CA ALA A 200 14.83 9.82 2.00
C ALA A 200 13.45 9.22 2.31
N TYR A 201 12.83 9.73 3.38
CA TYR A 201 11.43 9.52 3.69
C TYR A 201 10.63 10.78 3.34
N VAL A 202 9.59 10.64 2.50
CA VAL A 202 8.71 11.74 2.11
C VAL A 202 7.26 11.37 2.42
N GLU A 203 6.75 11.90 3.53
CA GLU A 203 5.46 11.55 4.10
C GLU A 203 4.26 11.75 3.15
N LEU A 204 4.34 12.73 2.25
CA LEU A 204 3.30 13.04 1.25
C LEU A 204 3.83 12.85 -0.18
N GLY A 205 4.73 11.88 -0.37
CA GLY A 205 5.50 11.72 -1.60
C GLY A 205 4.80 10.94 -2.71
N ALA A 206 3.86 10.05 -2.39
CA ALA A 206 3.15 9.29 -3.40
C ALA A 206 2.12 10.17 -4.10
N ASN A 207 1.84 9.94 -5.38
CA ASN A 207 0.68 10.56 -6.03
C ASN A 207 -0.59 9.88 -5.53
N THR A 208 -1.51 10.63 -4.94
CA THR A 208 -2.77 10.11 -4.38
C THR A 208 -3.95 10.90 -4.94
N PRO A 209 -4.71 10.37 -5.92
CA PRO A 209 -5.91 11.02 -6.40
C PRO A 209 -6.95 11.22 -5.30
N ALA A 210 -7.86 12.15 -5.53
CA ALA A 210 -9.01 12.33 -4.66
C ALA A 210 -9.90 11.07 -4.65
N LEU A 211 -10.67 10.89 -3.59
CA LEU A 211 -11.69 9.84 -3.55
C LEU A 211 -12.74 10.06 -4.67
N PRO A 212 -13.23 8.98 -5.30
CA PRO A 212 -14.29 9.08 -6.31
C PRO A 212 -15.63 9.54 -5.74
N MET A 213 -15.79 9.49 -4.41
CA MET A 213 -17.00 9.87 -3.68
C MET A 213 -16.66 10.66 -2.42
N ALA A 214 -17.68 11.12 -1.69
CA ALA A 214 -17.48 11.83 -0.43
C ALA A 214 -16.81 10.91 0.61
N GLY A 215 -15.86 11.46 1.35
CA GLY A 215 -15.18 10.79 2.45
C GLY A 215 -16.08 10.42 3.63
N CYS A 216 -15.72 9.38 4.36
CA CYS A 216 -16.31 8.95 5.62
C CYS A 216 -15.24 8.30 6.51
N ASN A 217 -15.48 8.24 7.81
CA ASN A 217 -14.61 7.50 8.72
C ASN A 217 -15.17 6.08 8.95
N TRP A 218 -14.49 5.07 8.41
CA TRP A 218 -14.87 3.66 8.57
C TRP A 218 -14.80 3.19 10.02
N ALA A 219 -13.72 3.50 10.73
CA ALA A 219 -13.52 3.12 12.13
C ALA A 219 -14.62 3.69 13.07
N ALA A 220 -15.21 4.83 12.71
CA ALA A 220 -16.33 5.45 13.40
C ALA A 220 -17.72 4.95 12.92
N GLY A 221 -17.77 3.99 11.99
CA GLY A 221 -19.00 3.43 11.44
C GLY A 221 -19.81 4.41 10.59
N GLN A 222 -19.17 5.41 9.99
CA GLN A 222 -19.84 6.49 9.24
C GLN A 222 -20.06 6.14 7.76
N CYS A 223 -19.36 5.11 7.27
CA CYS A 223 -19.34 4.76 5.87
C CYS A 223 -20.58 3.97 5.43
N ASN A 224 -21.01 4.23 4.20
CA ASN A 224 -22.07 3.55 3.49
C ASN A 224 -21.75 3.52 1.97
N ASN A 225 -22.65 2.98 1.15
CA ASN A 225 -22.44 2.80 -0.29
C ASN A 225 -22.38 4.10 -1.11
N GLU A 226 -22.59 5.26 -0.52
CA GLU A 226 -22.52 6.59 -1.15
C GLU A 226 -21.26 7.36 -0.73
N THR A 227 -20.39 6.74 0.07
CA THR A 227 -19.18 7.34 0.63
C THR A 227 -17.99 6.41 0.47
N CYS A 228 -16.79 6.98 0.49
CA CYS A 228 -15.52 6.26 0.50
C CYS A 228 -14.84 6.43 1.85
N ASP A 229 -14.22 5.38 2.36
CA ASP A 229 -13.43 5.49 3.58
C ASP A 229 -12.25 6.44 3.37
N ASP A 230 -12.10 7.40 4.27
CA ASP A 230 -11.04 8.41 4.24
C ASP A 230 -9.67 7.74 4.36
N GLU A 231 -9.53 6.58 5.01
CA GLU A 231 -8.26 5.85 5.07
C GLU A 231 -7.89 5.21 3.72
N SER A 232 -8.89 4.81 2.93
CA SER A 232 -8.69 3.97 1.74
C SER A 232 -8.01 4.67 0.58
N THR A 233 -6.90 4.14 0.08
CA THR A 233 -6.09 4.84 -0.90
C THR A 233 -5.70 3.98 -2.08
N VAL A 234 -5.68 4.61 -3.25
CA VAL A 234 -4.86 4.17 -4.37
C VAL A 234 -3.79 5.23 -4.56
N SER A 235 -2.53 4.83 -4.66
CA SER A 235 -1.43 5.77 -4.83
C SER A 235 -0.35 5.19 -5.74
N ASP A 236 0.45 6.05 -6.36
CA ASP A 236 1.50 5.60 -7.25
C ASP A 236 2.78 6.42 -7.17
N VAL A 237 3.87 5.82 -7.63
CA VAL A 237 5.16 6.47 -7.87
C VAL A 237 5.80 5.97 -9.16
N LEU A 238 6.61 6.82 -9.78
CA LEU A 238 7.51 6.42 -10.86
C LEU A 238 8.88 6.09 -10.27
N VAL A 239 9.40 4.92 -10.60
CA VAL A 239 10.73 4.46 -10.17
C VAL A 239 11.65 4.34 -11.38
N HIS A 240 12.77 5.03 -11.35
CA HIS A 240 13.81 4.88 -12.35
C HIS A 240 14.71 3.70 -11.97
N THR A 241 14.65 2.63 -12.76
CA THR A 241 15.46 1.42 -12.58
C THR A 241 16.47 1.29 -13.73
N ALA A 242 17.40 0.35 -13.62
CA ALA A 242 18.30 0.03 -14.74
C ALA A 242 17.58 -0.62 -15.94
N ALA A 243 16.33 -1.09 -15.79
CA ALA A 243 15.52 -1.65 -16.88
C ALA A 243 14.61 -0.60 -17.54
N GLY A 244 14.68 0.66 -17.09
CA GLY A 244 13.76 1.72 -17.45
C GLY A 244 12.82 2.10 -16.30
N ASP A 245 11.81 2.87 -16.66
CA ASP A 245 10.84 3.42 -15.71
C ASP A 245 9.80 2.37 -15.33
N LEU A 246 9.68 2.11 -14.02
CA LEU A 246 8.69 1.22 -13.43
C LEU A 246 7.66 2.04 -12.65
N ARG A 247 6.40 1.97 -13.04
CA ARG A 247 5.28 2.49 -12.24
C ARG A 247 4.97 1.50 -11.13
N LEU A 248 5.10 1.93 -9.88
CA LEU A 248 4.60 1.18 -8.73
C LEU A 248 3.28 1.80 -8.30
N VAL A 249 2.23 0.99 -8.25
CA VAL A 249 0.92 1.39 -7.74
C VAL A 249 0.65 0.61 -6.46
N HIS A 250 0.35 1.34 -5.41
CA HIS A 250 -0.19 0.79 -4.19
C HIS A 250 -1.72 0.86 -4.22
N MET A 251 -2.36 -0.24 -3.83
CA MET A 251 -3.81 -0.37 -3.80
C MET A 251 -4.30 -0.83 -2.43
N HIS A 252 -5.02 0.05 -1.74
CA HIS A 252 -5.82 -0.24 -0.56
C HIS A 252 -7.19 0.47 -0.62
N PRO A 253 -8.08 0.12 -1.57
CA PRO A 253 -9.38 0.76 -1.71
C PRO A 253 -10.33 0.37 -0.56
N THR A 254 -11.44 1.10 -0.43
CA THR A 254 -12.40 1.01 0.69
C THR A 254 -12.79 -0.44 0.98
N ALA A 255 -12.69 -0.88 2.25
CA ALA A 255 -13.18 -2.16 2.73
C ALA A 255 -14.72 -2.26 2.73
N GLN A 256 -15.31 -3.47 2.63
CA GLN A 256 -16.75 -3.59 2.37
C GLN A 256 -17.55 -3.22 3.62
N VAL A 257 -18.59 -2.39 3.46
CA VAL A 257 -19.59 -2.15 4.52
C VAL A 257 -20.33 -3.45 4.91
N SER A 258 -20.39 -4.42 3.98
CA SER A 258 -20.69 -5.82 4.29
C SER A 258 -20.10 -6.73 3.21
N ALA A 259 -19.50 -7.85 3.61
CA ALA A 259 -18.90 -8.89 2.75
C ALA A 259 -19.79 -9.45 1.61
N PHE A 260 -21.05 -9.00 1.54
CA PHE A 260 -22.12 -9.56 0.72
C PHE A 260 -22.95 -8.51 -0.04
N VAL A 261 -22.55 -7.23 -0.06
CA VAL A 261 -23.29 -6.24 -0.85
C VAL A 261 -22.83 -6.29 -2.31
N ALA A 262 -23.75 -6.58 -3.23
CA ALA A 262 -23.49 -6.64 -4.67
C ALA A 262 -23.07 -5.29 -5.30
N ALA A 263 -23.16 -4.19 -4.56
CA ALA A 263 -22.79 -2.85 -5.01
C ALA A 263 -21.78 -2.24 -4.02
N ASP A 264 -20.53 -2.14 -4.45
CA ASP A 264 -19.46 -1.41 -3.78
C ASP A 264 -18.83 -0.43 -4.79
N PRO A 265 -19.53 0.68 -5.07
CA PRO A 265 -19.19 1.54 -6.19
C PRO A 265 -17.95 2.39 -5.88
N CYS A 266 -17.69 2.72 -4.60
CA CYS A 266 -16.47 3.41 -4.20
C CYS A 266 -15.23 2.57 -4.54
N ARG A 267 -15.19 1.31 -4.08
CA ARG A 267 -14.06 0.42 -4.39
C ARG A 267 -13.93 0.21 -5.89
N ALA A 268 -15.03 -0.04 -6.59
CA ALA A 268 -15.01 -0.22 -8.03
C ALA A 268 -14.39 0.99 -8.73
N ASP A 269 -14.77 2.21 -8.35
CA ASP A 269 -14.21 3.44 -8.91
C ASP A 269 -12.75 3.66 -8.51
N GLN A 270 -12.34 3.33 -7.29
CA GLN A 270 -10.93 3.37 -6.88
C GLN A 270 -10.08 2.40 -7.73
N ILE A 271 -10.56 1.18 -7.99
CA ILE A 271 -9.89 0.25 -8.93
C ILE A 271 -9.85 0.88 -10.34
N ARG A 272 -10.93 1.53 -10.78
CA ARG A 272 -10.93 2.21 -12.09
C ARG A 272 -9.94 3.37 -12.16
N GLN A 273 -9.67 4.11 -11.07
CA GLN A 273 -8.67 5.20 -11.07
C GLN A 273 -7.29 4.72 -11.51
N VAL A 274 -6.97 3.45 -11.28
CA VAL A 274 -5.72 2.84 -11.77
C VAL A 274 -5.71 2.80 -13.30
N PHE A 275 -6.82 2.40 -13.92
CA PHE A 275 -6.86 2.02 -15.34
C PHE A 275 -7.62 2.99 -16.27
N GLN A 276 -8.36 3.97 -15.74
CA GLN A 276 -9.23 4.86 -16.50
C GLN A 276 -8.97 6.32 -16.16
N ASP A 277 -8.92 7.16 -17.18
CA ASP A 277 -8.90 8.61 -17.01
C ASP A 277 -10.28 9.12 -16.55
N GLY A 278 -10.28 10.21 -15.78
CA GLY A 278 -11.49 11.00 -15.51
C GLY A 278 -12.51 10.34 -14.59
N ILE A 279 -12.13 9.32 -13.81
CA ILE A 279 -12.99 8.78 -12.73
C ILE A 279 -13.35 9.88 -11.73
N VAL A 280 -12.33 10.66 -11.32
CA VAL A 280 -12.53 11.99 -10.74
C VAL A 280 -12.21 13.03 -11.82
N PRO A 281 -13.00 14.12 -11.93
CA PRO A 281 -12.76 15.15 -12.94
C PRO A 281 -11.34 15.73 -12.88
N GLY A 282 -10.55 15.49 -13.93
CA GLY A 282 -9.17 15.97 -14.05
C GLY A 282 -8.10 14.90 -13.80
N ASP A 283 -8.48 13.76 -13.23
CA ASP A 283 -7.55 12.66 -12.99
C ASP A 283 -7.19 11.94 -14.30
N VAL A 284 -5.98 11.40 -14.32
CA VAL A 284 -5.49 10.48 -15.35
C VAL A 284 -5.28 9.11 -14.73
N SER A 285 -5.43 8.07 -15.54
CA SER A 285 -5.07 6.70 -15.20
C SER A 285 -3.63 6.64 -14.68
N MET A 286 -3.43 5.88 -13.61
CA MET A 286 -2.11 5.67 -13.00
C MET A 286 -1.21 4.77 -13.83
N VAL A 287 -1.81 3.82 -14.56
CA VAL A 287 -1.10 2.93 -15.48
C VAL A 287 -1.62 3.15 -16.89
N ARG A 288 -0.68 3.29 -17.84
CA ARG A 288 -1.01 3.46 -19.26
C ARG A 288 -0.62 2.24 -20.08
N PRO A 289 -1.33 1.97 -21.20
CA PRO A 289 -0.92 0.91 -22.11
C PRO A 289 0.53 1.09 -22.57
N GLY A 290 1.33 0.04 -22.39
CA GLY A 290 2.74 0.03 -22.79
C GLY A 290 3.71 0.57 -21.74
N GLU A 291 3.27 0.96 -20.55
CA GLU A 291 4.16 1.23 -19.41
C GLU A 291 4.53 -0.09 -18.70
N GLN A 292 5.71 -0.15 -18.08
CA GLN A 292 6.01 -1.19 -17.10
C GLN A 292 5.33 -0.81 -15.79
N ALA A 293 4.39 -1.63 -15.30
CA ALA A 293 3.72 -1.36 -14.03
C ALA A 293 3.58 -2.60 -13.16
N MET A 294 3.72 -2.39 -11.86
CA MET A 294 3.42 -3.36 -10.81
C MET A 294 2.45 -2.72 -9.81
N ILE A 295 1.34 -3.41 -9.57
CA ILE A 295 0.23 -2.96 -8.73
C ILE A 295 0.11 -3.96 -7.59
N LEU A 296 0.28 -3.53 -6.34
CA LEU A 296 0.29 -4.40 -5.18
C LEU A 296 -0.51 -3.79 -4.03
N GLY A 297 -1.11 -4.64 -3.19
CA GLY A 297 -1.72 -4.22 -1.94
C GLY A 297 -2.91 -5.06 -1.53
N ASP A 298 -3.65 -4.60 -0.52
CA ASP A 298 -4.94 -5.13 -0.12
C ASP A 298 -6.05 -4.50 -0.97
N TRP A 299 -6.52 -5.18 -2.00
CA TRP A 299 -7.54 -4.63 -2.89
C TRP A 299 -8.94 -4.74 -2.30
N ASN A 300 -9.11 -5.39 -1.14
CA ASN A 300 -10.39 -5.73 -0.56
C ASN A 300 -11.32 -6.54 -1.52
N VAL A 301 -10.82 -7.09 -2.63
CA VAL A 301 -11.58 -7.87 -3.65
C VAL A 301 -11.15 -9.33 -3.61
N GLY A 302 -12.08 -10.29 -3.55
CA GLY A 302 -11.65 -11.70 -3.40
C GLY A 302 -12.73 -12.78 -3.53
N LEU A 303 -13.89 -12.47 -4.12
CA LEU A 303 -15.02 -13.41 -4.19
C LEU A 303 -14.84 -14.54 -5.24
N GLU A 304 -13.70 -14.59 -5.93
CA GLU A 304 -13.37 -15.64 -6.90
C GLU A 304 -13.07 -16.99 -6.23
N VAL A 305 -12.64 -17.00 -4.96
CA VAL A 305 -12.33 -18.24 -4.25
C VAL A 305 -13.63 -19.00 -3.95
N TYR A 306 -13.64 -20.31 -4.26
CA TYR A 306 -14.76 -21.24 -4.01
C TYR A 306 -16.04 -21.01 -4.83
N ASN A 307 -15.98 -20.38 -6.01
CA ASN A 307 -17.17 -20.08 -6.83
C ASN A 307 -18.21 -19.23 -6.08
N ILE A 308 -17.82 -18.49 -5.04
CA ILE A 308 -18.75 -17.66 -4.24
C ILE A 308 -19.40 -16.60 -5.13
N ARG A 309 -18.67 -16.04 -6.11
CA ARG A 309 -19.22 -15.19 -7.17
C ARG A 309 -20.50 -15.75 -7.82
N THR A 310 -20.57 -17.06 -8.07
CA THR A 310 -21.76 -17.70 -8.65
C THR A 310 -22.90 -17.88 -7.66
N LEU A 311 -22.60 -17.93 -6.36
CA LEU A 311 -23.58 -18.11 -5.29
C LEU A 311 -24.14 -16.80 -4.75
N MET A 312 -23.34 -15.72 -4.76
CA MET A 312 -23.65 -14.46 -4.07
C MET A 312 -23.82 -13.25 -4.98
N GLN A 313 -23.74 -13.43 -6.30
CA GLN A 313 -23.64 -12.36 -7.32
C GLN A 313 -22.27 -11.66 -7.26
N SER A 314 -21.75 -11.19 -8.40
CA SER A 314 -20.51 -10.41 -8.41
C SER A 314 -20.73 -9.04 -7.79
N SER A 315 -19.74 -8.55 -7.05
CA SER A 315 -19.69 -7.13 -6.74
C SER A 315 -19.23 -6.36 -7.99
N GLU A 316 -19.59 -5.08 -8.07
CA GLU A 316 -19.10 -4.20 -9.14
C GLU A 316 -17.57 -4.16 -9.19
N ALA A 317 -16.90 -4.19 -8.03
CA ALA A 317 -15.44 -4.21 -7.93
C ALA A 317 -14.84 -5.51 -8.53
N ASP A 318 -15.47 -6.68 -8.30
CA ASP A 318 -15.05 -7.94 -8.96
C ASP A 318 -15.21 -7.85 -10.48
N ASP A 319 -16.25 -7.19 -10.97
CA ASP A 319 -16.49 -7.01 -12.41
C ASP A 319 -15.44 -6.09 -13.04
N VAL A 320 -15.03 -5.01 -12.34
CA VAL A 320 -13.91 -4.16 -12.76
C VAL A 320 -12.60 -4.94 -12.75
N TRP A 321 -12.31 -5.69 -11.69
CA TRP A 321 -11.12 -6.54 -11.62
C TRP A 321 -11.07 -7.52 -12.81
N HIS A 322 -12.18 -8.18 -13.11
CA HIS A 322 -12.27 -9.11 -14.24
C HIS A 322 -12.12 -8.43 -15.60
N GLN A 323 -12.56 -7.18 -15.73
CA GLN A 323 -12.42 -6.37 -16.94
C GLN A 323 -10.95 -6.08 -17.29
N TYR A 324 -10.11 -5.84 -16.28
CA TYR A 324 -8.72 -5.39 -16.47
C TYR A 324 -7.66 -6.47 -16.32
N ILE A 325 -7.93 -7.51 -15.52
CA ILE A 325 -6.93 -8.48 -15.09
C ILE A 325 -7.39 -9.91 -15.42
N GLY A 326 -8.65 -10.23 -15.11
CA GLY A 326 -9.21 -11.57 -15.28
C GLY A 326 -9.56 -12.01 -16.71
N CYS A 327 -9.30 -11.18 -17.73
CA CYS A 327 -9.75 -11.45 -19.10
C CYS A 327 -8.68 -12.12 -19.97
N PRO A 328 -9.06 -13.02 -20.92
CA PRO A 328 -8.12 -13.55 -21.91
C PRO A 328 -7.51 -12.43 -22.76
N GLY A 329 -6.20 -12.21 -22.63
CA GLY A 329 -5.47 -11.18 -23.37
C GLY A 329 -5.50 -9.78 -22.74
N CYS A 330 -5.90 -9.67 -21.47
CA CYS A 330 -5.72 -8.46 -20.67
C CYS A 330 -4.24 -8.03 -20.67
N ALA A 331 -4.01 -6.71 -20.61
CA ALA A 331 -2.65 -6.14 -20.57
C ALA A 331 -1.94 -6.38 -19.23
N PHE A 332 -2.73 -6.74 -18.21
CA PHE A 332 -2.29 -6.98 -16.85
C PHE A 332 -2.45 -8.45 -16.50
N THR A 333 -1.45 -8.99 -15.81
CA THR A 333 -1.37 -10.38 -15.36
C THR A 333 -1.45 -10.41 -13.84
N ASP A 334 -2.38 -11.21 -13.33
CA ASP A 334 -2.48 -11.60 -11.93
C ASP A 334 -1.34 -12.58 -11.57
N MET A 335 -0.54 -12.20 -10.56
CA MET A 335 0.62 -12.95 -10.09
C MET A 335 0.31 -13.76 -8.81
N ASP A 336 -0.92 -13.72 -8.32
CA ASP A 336 -1.31 -14.40 -7.09
C ASP A 336 -1.06 -15.91 -7.19
N PRO A 337 -0.46 -16.52 -6.14
CA PRO A 337 -0.18 -17.94 -6.17
C PRO A 337 -1.48 -18.75 -6.13
N ARG A 338 -1.48 -19.84 -6.88
CA ARG A 338 -2.63 -20.75 -7.01
C ARG A 338 -2.24 -22.18 -6.66
N ASP A 339 -3.18 -22.92 -6.09
CA ASP A 339 -3.03 -24.34 -5.80
C ASP A 339 -3.10 -25.20 -7.09
N GLY A 340 -2.92 -26.52 -6.94
CA GLY A 340 -3.01 -27.45 -8.07
C GLY A 340 -4.39 -27.53 -8.75
N GLY A 341 -5.43 -26.96 -8.14
CA GLY A 341 -6.78 -26.81 -8.69
C GLY A 341 -7.03 -25.45 -9.34
N GLY A 342 -6.05 -24.53 -9.34
CA GLY A 342 -6.15 -23.18 -9.88
C GLY A 342 -6.84 -22.18 -8.93
N GLN A 343 -7.14 -22.58 -7.69
CA GLN A 343 -7.69 -21.68 -6.67
C GLN A 343 -6.57 -20.82 -6.09
N ARG A 344 -6.83 -19.54 -5.84
CA ARG A 344 -5.87 -18.68 -5.14
C ARG A 344 -5.66 -19.18 -3.71
N TYR A 345 -4.44 -19.05 -3.21
CA TYR A 345 -4.19 -19.20 -1.77
C TYR A 345 -4.85 -18.06 -0.99
N SER A 346 -5.25 -18.35 0.25
CA SER A 346 -5.85 -17.35 1.12
C SER A 346 -4.82 -16.30 1.49
N THR A 347 -5.13 -15.03 1.29
CA THR A 347 -4.38 -13.92 1.87
C THR A 347 -5.07 -13.39 3.12
N THR A 348 -6.22 -13.95 3.52
CA THR A 348 -6.86 -13.60 4.79
C THR A 348 -6.67 -14.70 5.82
N SER A 349 -6.59 -14.32 7.10
CA SER A 349 -6.50 -15.28 8.20
C SER A 349 -7.79 -16.08 8.35
N ALA A 350 -7.72 -17.29 8.90
CA ALA A 350 -8.92 -18.14 9.08
C ALA A 350 -9.98 -17.49 10.00
N ASN A 351 -9.60 -16.45 10.74
CA ASN A 351 -10.47 -15.64 11.59
C ASN A 351 -11.05 -14.42 10.87
N ALA A 352 -10.55 -14.08 9.68
CA ALA A 352 -11.12 -13.07 8.81
C ALA A 352 -12.43 -13.58 8.18
N TRP A 353 -13.30 -12.65 7.86
CA TRP A 353 -14.72 -12.83 7.52
C TRP A 353 -15.03 -14.02 6.60
N VAL A 354 -16.10 -14.76 6.91
CA VAL A 354 -16.52 -15.98 6.19
C VAL A 354 -16.77 -15.68 4.70
N GLY A 355 -15.86 -16.14 3.83
CA GLY A 355 -16.04 -16.17 2.37
C GLY A 355 -15.18 -15.19 1.57
N ILE A 356 -14.40 -14.32 2.22
CA ILE A 356 -13.41 -13.45 1.57
C ILE A 356 -12.02 -14.00 1.91
N VAL A 357 -11.32 -14.50 0.89
CA VAL A 357 -10.20 -15.42 1.12
C VAL A 357 -8.89 -14.88 0.54
N ALA A 358 -8.90 -14.22 -0.62
CA ALA A 358 -7.70 -13.65 -1.26
C ALA A 358 -7.99 -12.20 -1.69
N ILE A 359 -7.66 -11.24 -0.83
CA ILE A 359 -7.91 -9.81 -1.03
C ILE A 359 -6.66 -8.98 -1.24
N ASP A 360 -5.49 -9.55 -0.94
CA ASP A 360 -4.21 -8.98 -1.29
C ASP A 360 -3.83 -9.50 -2.67
N HIS A 361 -3.46 -8.60 -3.58
CA HIS A 361 -3.15 -8.96 -4.97
C HIS A 361 -1.81 -8.40 -5.38
N VAL A 362 -1.17 -9.12 -6.30
CA VAL A 362 -0.04 -8.62 -7.08
C VAL A 362 -0.36 -8.73 -8.55
N VAL A 363 -0.40 -7.59 -9.24
CA VAL A 363 -0.74 -7.49 -10.66
C VAL A 363 0.39 -6.78 -11.38
N THR A 364 0.72 -7.25 -12.59
CA THR A 364 1.82 -6.68 -13.39
C THR A 364 1.44 -6.49 -14.83
N THR A 365 2.13 -5.61 -15.55
CA THR A 365 2.09 -5.59 -17.02
C THR A 365 2.92 -6.74 -17.59
N ASN A 366 2.73 -7.05 -18.88
CA ASN A 366 3.34 -8.21 -19.53
C ASN A 366 4.88 -8.13 -19.64
N GLU A 367 5.47 -6.96 -19.43
CA GLU A 367 6.91 -6.72 -19.39
C GLU A 367 7.55 -7.15 -18.06
N ILE A 368 6.74 -7.58 -17.09
CA ILE A 368 7.20 -8.12 -15.82
C ILE A 368 6.69 -9.55 -15.70
N THR A 369 7.58 -10.47 -15.34
CA THR A 369 7.25 -11.88 -15.10
C THR A 369 7.79 -12.31 -13.75
N GLY A 370 7.27 -13.38 -13.18
CA GLY A 370 7.79 -13.86 -11.89
C GLY A 370 6.87 -14.89 -11.25
N SER A 371 7.04 -15.04 -9.95
CA SER A 371 6.17 -15.85 -9.10
C SER A 371 6.08 -15.25 -7.71
N CYS A 372 4.90 -15.33 -7.12
CA CYS A 372 4.64 -14.88 -5.76
C CYS A 372 4.39 -16.06 -4.83
N VAL A 373 4.58 -15.83 -3.53
CA VAL A 373 4.20 -16.73 -2.44
C VAL A 373 3.44 -15.94 -1.37
N VAL A 374 2.51 -16.60 -0.70
CA VAL A 374 1.78 -16.05 0.45
C VAL A 374 2.38 -16.60 1.74
N HIS A 375 2.68 -15.71 2.69
CA HIS A 375 3.20 -16.01 4.02
C HIS A 375 2.05 -16.28 5.00
N ASP A 376 1.46 -17.48 4.92
CA ASP A 376 0.25 -17.86 5.68
C ASP A 376 0.50 -18.89 6.80
N GLU A 377 -0.58 -19.39 7.42
CA GLU A 377 -0.57 -20.43 8.46
C GLU A 377 -0.46 -21.86 7.89
N GLY A 378 0.39 -22.05 6.88
CA GLY A 378 0.62 -23.35 6.25
C GLY A 378 -0.46 -23.77 5.26
N GLY A 379 -1.22 -22.81 4.72
CA GLY A 379 -2.09 -23.02 3.57
C GLY A 379 -1.27 -23.17 2.29
N MET A 380 -0.31 -22.27 2.06
CA MET A 380 0.71 -22.43 1.03
C MET A 380 1.87 -23.29 1.56
N PRO A 381 2.30 -24.33 0.81
CA PRO A 381 3.39 -25.17 1.27
C PRO A 381 4.72 -24.42 1.42
N ALA A 382 5.42 -24.68 2.53
CA ALA A 382 6.77 -24.17 2.81
C ALA A 382 6.89 -22.65 2.95
N THR A 383 5.80 -21.97 3.29
CA THR A 383 5.80 -20.59 3.76
C THR A 383 5.33 -20.54 5.21
N GLU A 384 5.69 -19.46 5.90
CA GLU A 384 5.22 -19.17 7.26
C GLU A 384 4.87 -17.68 7.33
N ARG A 385 3.91 -17.33 8.19
CA ARG A 385 3.58 -15.92 8.44
C ARG A 385 4.80 -15.10 8.84
N LEU A 386 4.79 -13.82 8.47
CA LEU A 386 5.89 -12.91 8.83
C LEU A 386 6.04 -12.70 10.35
N ASP A 387 4.97 -12.88 11.12
CA ASP A 387 5.00 -12.74 12.58
C ASP A 387 5.31 -14.05 13.33
N VAL A 388 5.67 -15.13 12.62
CA VAL A 388 5.88 -16.46 13.20
C VAL A 388 7.07 -16.47 14.18
N GLY A 389 6.79 -16.70 15.45
CA GLY A 389 7.82 -16.73 16.49
C GLY A 389 7.96 -15.43 17.28
N TYR A 390 7.10 -14.44 17.03
CA TYR A 390 6.90 -13.35 17.98
C TYR A 390 6.37 -13.91 19.32
N LEU A 391 7.05 -13.60 20.43
CA LEU A 391 6.84 -14.25 21.73
C LEU A 391 5.47 -13.93 22.36
N TYR A 392 4.90 -12.77 22.05
CA TYR A 392 3.68 -12.24 22.67
C TYR A 392 2.51 -12.20 21.68
N LEU A 393 2.55 -13.10 20.71
CA LEU A 393 1.59 -13.15 19.62
C LEU A 393 0.15 -13.41 20.09
N ASP A 394 0.00 -14.19 21.16
CA ASP A 394 -1.28 -14.47 21.83
C ASP A 394 -1.87 -13.23 22.54
N GLN A 395 -1.04 -12.26 22.90
CA GLN A 395 -1.47 -11.02 23.55
C GLN A 395 -2.02 -9.98 22.57
N LEU A 396 -1.82 -10.18 21.27
CA LEU A 396 -2.36 -9.31 20.21
C LEU A 396 -3.79 -9.68 19.80
N GLY A 397 -4.34 -10.77 20.34
CA GLY A 397 -5.69 -11.28 20.06
C GLY A 397 -5.81 -12.18 18.83
N ASP A 398 -7.01 -12.74 18.64
CA ASP A 398 -7.29 -13.73 17.58
C ASP A 398 -7.38 -13.11 16.17
N SER A 399 -7.62 -11.80 16.05
CA SER A 399 -7.63 -11.02 14.81
C SER A 399 -6.40 -10.11 14.66
N ARG A 400 -5.27 -10.53 15.22
CA ARG A 400 -4.01 -9.75 15.25
C ARG A 400 -3.43 -9.41 13.87
N ILE A 401 -3.59 -10.34 12.93
CA ILE A 401 -3.30 -10.18 11.52
C ILE A 401 -4.56 -10.68 10.83
N ASP A 402 -5.24 -9.80 10.14
CA ASP A 402 -6.31 -10.16 9.25
C ASP A 402 -5.76 -10.65 7.90
N HIS A 403 -4.59 -10.16 7.46
CA HIS A 403 -4.03 -10.39 6.11
C HIS A 403 -2.61 -10.99 6.10
N TYR A 404 -2.37 -11.96 5.23
CA TYR A 404 -1.07 -12.58 5.01
C TYR A 404 -0.30 -11.83 3.92
N ALA A 405 0.97 -11.54 4.19
CA ALA A 405 1.83 -10.87 3.24
C ALA A 405 2.11 -11.71 1.99
N ILE A 406 2.32 -11.03 0.86
CA ILE A 406 2.74 -11.64 -0.41
C ILE A 406 4.15 -11.16 -0.73
N SER A 407 5.06 -12.10 -0.98
CA SER A 407 6.38 -11.77 -1.53
C SER A 407 6.59 -12.41 -2.90
N CYS A 408 7.28 -11.71 -3.79
CA CYS A 408 7.47 -12.15 -5.16
C CYS A 408 8.93 -12.09 -5.59
N GLU A 409 9.34 -13.06 -6.41
CA GLU A 409 10.55 -13.02 -7.21
C GLU A 409 10.16 -12.67 -8.64
N MET A 410 10.67 -11.55 -9.14
CA MET A 410 10.22 -10.91 -10.37
C MET A 410 11.38 -10.65 -11.32
N THR A 411 11.06 -10.43 -12.59
CA THR A 411 12.00 -10.03 -13.63
C THR A 411 11.32 -9.00 -14.52
N ILE A 412 11.95 -7.84 -14.67
CA ILE A 412 11.51 -6.77 -15.56
C ILE A 412 12.36 -6.78 -16.84
N TYR A 413 11.69 -6.77 -17.99
CA TYR A 413 12.35 -6.77 -19.30
C TYR A 413 12.45 -5.33 -19.83
N PRO A 414 13.65 -4.86 -20.20
CA PRO A 414 13.83 -3.50 -20.73
C PRO A 414 12.89 -3.20 -21.89
N GLN A 415 12.29 -2.01 -21.87
CA GLN A 415 11.46 -1.58 -22.99
C GLN A 415 12.33 -1.40 -24.23
N ASN A 416 11.95 -2.05 -25.34
CA ASN A 416 12.56 -1.71 -26.63
C ASN A 416 12.06 -0.32 -27.03
N PRO A 417 12.96 0.64 -27.31
CA PRO A 417 12.58 2.00 -27.65
C PRO A 417 11.76 2.12 -28.94
#